data_AF-A0A329T1R9-F1
#
_entry.id   AF-A0A329T1R9-F1
#
_cell.length_a   1.000
_cell.length_b   1.000
_cell.length_c   1.000
_cell.angle_alpha   90.00
_cell.angle_beta   90.00
_cell.angle_gamma   90.00
#
_symmetry.space_group_name_H-M   'P 1'
#
loop_
_entity.id
_entity.type
_entity.pdbx_description
1 polymer ?
#
loop_
_entity_poly.entity_id
_entity_poly.type
_entity_poly.pdbx_seq_one_letter_code
_entity_poly.pdbx_strand_id
1 'polypeptide(L)'
;MAPRAYLPVVVLLLVVADIPVCTAVAASNGTEAAAVYDIPECTHDQLNLGEAILTTEPSTLLCEKKFGIKSGMLLQSADAADEFCAEQICLNALQTLFSTLPNCRYELWGLKYSAAKFLNHCGIATNVTDIA
;
A
#
# COMPACT_ATOMS: atom_id res chain seq x y z
N MET A 1 -30.00 44.96 40.04
CA MET A 1 -29.01 46.04 40.25
C MET A 1 -27.65 45.48 39.87
N ALA A 2 -27.03 45.97 38.79
CA ALA A 2 -25.62 45.70 38.46
C ALA A 2 -24.70 46.58 39.36
N PRO A 3 -23.38 46.32 39.43
CA PRO A 3 -22.51 46.83 38.38
C PRO A 3 -21.40 45.87 37.93
N ARG A 4 -20.77 46.28 36.83
CA ARG A 4 -19.87 45.56 35.95
C ARG A 4 -18.40 45.80 36.35
N ALA A 5 -17.56 44.88 35.88
CA ALA A 5 -16.31 45.13 35.15
C ALA A 5 -14.95 44.79 35.81
N TYR A 6 -14.10 44.28 34.92
CA TYR A 6 -12.63 44.16 34.91
C TYR A 6 -11.96 42.89 35.45
N LEU A 7 -11.72 41.99 34.49
CA LEU A 7 -10.53 41.13 34.33
C LEU A 7 -9.22 41.89 34.61
N PRO A 8 -8.18 41.19 35.09
CA PRO A 8 -7.22 40.65 34.14
C PRO A 8 -6.86 39.18 34.38
N VAL A 9 -6.65 38.55 33.23
CA VAL A 9 -6.04 37.25 32.97
C VAL A 9 -4.79 37.04 33.82
N VAL A 10 -4.75 35.94 34.59
CA VAL A 10 -3.51 35.36 35.09
C VAL A 10 -3.52 33.87 34.74
N VAL A 11 -2.83 33.59 33.65
CA VAL A 11 -2.41 32.26 33.18
C VAL A 11 -1.45 31.68 34.22
N LEU A 12 -1.80 30.53 34.81
CA LEU A 12 -0.89 29.80 35.68
C LEU A 12 -0.48 28.48 35.00
N LEU A 13 0.79 28.43 34.60
CA LEU A 13 1.51 27.34 33.98
C LEU A 13 1.63 26.11 34.88
N LEU A 14 1.31 24.92 34.35
CA LEU A 14 1.79 23.64 34.87
C LEU A 14 2.14 22.67 33.72
N VAL A 15 3.44 22.45 33.56
CA VAL A 15 4.20 21.23 33.22
C VAL A 15 3.62 20.17 32.27
N VAL A 16 4.43 19.69 31.31
CA VAL A 16 5.01 18.32 31.26
C VAL A 16 5.84 18.13 29.97
N ALA A 17 7.07 17.62 30.16
CA ALA A 17 7.96 16.90 29.23
C ALA A 17 7.92 17.23 27.72
N ASP A 18 8.99 17.87 27.24
CA ASP A 18 9.38 17.92 25.83
C ASP A 18 9.78 16.50 25.38
N ILE A 19 8.82 15.76 24.83
CA ILE A 19 9.10 14.60 23.98
C ILE A 19 9.38 15.20 22.60
N PRO A 20 10.54 14.91 21.96
CA PRO A 20 10.78 15.38 20.61
C PRO A 20 9.76 14.69 19.70
N VAL A 21 8.73 15.43 19.31
CA VAL A 21 7.86 15.04 18.23
C VAL A 21 8.74 15.06 16.98
N CYS A 22 9.13 13.88 16.50
CA CYS A 22 9.75 13.73 15.20
C CYS A 22 8.75 14.22 14.15
N THR A 23 8.82 15.51 13.82
CA THR A 23 8.30 16.07 12.59
C THR A 23 9.12 15.50 11.44
N ALA A 24 8.65 14.40 10.86
CA ALA A 24 9.03 13.97 9.51
C ALA A 24 8.02 12.95 9.01
N VAL A 25 6.84 13.42 8.58
CA VAL A 25 6.25 12.84 7.37
C VAL A 25 6.44 13.91 6.31
N ALA A 26 7.63 13.86 5.70
CA ALA A 26 7.78 14.39 4.37
C ALA A 26 6.75 13.64 3.52
N ALA A 27 5.83 14.39 2.91
CA ALA A 27 5.05 13.87 1.81
C ALA A 27 6.04 13.55 0.69
N SER A 28 6.51 12.30 0.63
CA SER A 28 7.34 11.77 -0.44
C SER A 28 6.49 11.54 -1.69
N ASN A 29 5.89 12.59 -2.21
CA ASN A 29 4.97 12.55 -3.35
C ASN A 29 5.70 12.42 -4.71
N GLY A 30 6.93 11.91 -4.71
CA GLY A 30 7.81 11.87 -5.88
C GLY A 30 8.78 10.67 -5.96
N THR A 31 8.88 9.84 -4.92
CA THR A 31 9.80 8.69 -4.89
C THR A 31 9.16 7.44 -5.49
N GLU A 32 7.85 7.29 -5.35
CA GLU A 32 7.13 6.07 -5.70
C GLU A 32 7.11 5.78 -7.21
N ALA A 33 7.02 6.83 -8.02
CA ALA A 33 7.13 6.71 -9.47
C ALA A 33 8.56 6.34 -9.88
N ALA A 34 9.57 6.98 -9.29
CA ALA A 34 10.98 6.68 -9.55
C ALA A 34 11.31 5.21 -9.25
N ALA A 35 10.82 4.68 -8.12
CA ALA A 35 11.02 3.29 -7.72
C ALA A 35 10.44 2.27 -8.71
N VAL A 36 9.34 2.59 -9.41
CA VAL A 36 8.80 1.73 -10.48
C VAL A 36 9.66 1.83 -11.74
N TYR A 37 10.14 3.03 -12.10
CA TYR A 37 10.98 3.20 -13.30
C TYR A 37 12.34 2.48 -13.20
N ASP A 38 12.86 2.26 -11.99
CA ASP A 38 14.05 1.45 -11.73
C ASP A 38 13.83 -0.06 -11.93
N ILE A 39 12.57 -0.53 -12.01
CA ILE A 39 12.26 -1.92 -12.30
C ILE A 39 12.47 -2.18 -13.80
N PRO A 40 13.20 -3.24 -14.20
CA PRO A 40 13.37 -3.57 -15.61
C PRO A 40 12.03 -3.91 -16.28
N GLU A 41 11.88 -3.54 -17.55
CA GLU A 41 10.69 -3.93 -18.31
C GLU A 41 10.62 -5.46 -18.48
N CYS A 42 9.41 -5.99 -18.39
CA CYS A 42 9.16 -7.41 -18.58
C CYS A 42 9.41 -7.79 -20.04
N THR A 43 10.07 -8.93 -20.25
CA THR A 43 10.02 -9.59 -21.56
C THR A 43 8.61 -10.12 -21.81
N HIS A 44 8.28 -10.41 -23.07
CA HIS A 44 6.98 -10.96 -23.43
C HIS A 44 6.67 -12.27 -22.66
N ASP A 45 7.65 -13.15 -22.47
CA ASP A 45 7.49 -14.36 -21.66
C ASP A 45 7.15 -14.08 -20.20
N GLN A 46 7.75 -13.04 -19.61
CA GLN A 46 7.48 -12.64 -18.22
C GLN A 46 6.07 -12.05 -18.07
N LEU A 47 5.57 -11.34 -19.07
CA LEU A 47 4.19 -10.85 -19.11
C LEU A 47 3.20 -12.01 -19.22
N ASN A 48 3.44 -12.96 -20.11
CA ASN A 48 2.60 -14.17 -20.25
C ASN A 48 2.60 -14.99 -18.95
N LEU A 49 3.76 -15.11 -18.30
CA LEU A 49 3.87 -15.79 -17.00
C LEU A 49 3.11 -15.03 -15.91
N GLY A 50 3.20 -13.70 -15.87
CA GLY A 50 2.46 -12.85 -14.94
C GLY A 50 0.94 -12.99 -15.12
N GLU A 51 0.45 -12.90 -16.36
CA GLU A 51 -0.96 -13.09 -16.69
C GLU A 51 -1.45 -14.49 -16.33
N ALA A 52 -0.66 -15.53 -16.65
CA ALA A 52 -0.99 -16.91 -16.30
C ALA A 52 -1.11 -17.06 -14.78
N ILE A 53 -0.18 -16.52 -13.99
CA ILE A 53 -0.26 -16.57 -12.52
C ILE A 53 -1.53 -15.85 -12.02
N LEU A 54 -1.77 -14.62 -12.49
CA LEU A 54 -2.91 -13.81 -12.06
C LEU A 54 -4.27 -14.45 -12.37
N THR A 55 -4.35 -15.27 -13.42
CA THR A 55 -5.59 -15.92 -13.86
C THR A 55 -5.72 -17.39 -13.44
N THR A 56 -4.68 -18.00 -12.88
CA THR A 56 -4.69 -19.42 -12.46
C THR A 56 -4.48 -19.63 -10.97
N GLU A 57 -3.93 -18.65 -10.24
CA GLU A 57 -3.68 -18.80 -8.82
C GLU A 57 -5.03 -18.90 -8.05
N PRO A 58 -5.28 -20.00 -7.33
CA PRO A 58 -6.58 -20.29 -6.75
C PRO A 58 -7.05 -19.26 -5.72
N SER A 59 -6.15 -18.73 -4.89
CA SER A 59 -6.46 -17.73 -3.86
C SER A 59 -6.83 -16.39 -4.52
N THR A 60 -6.17 -16.03 -5.61
CA THR A 60 -6.44 -14.85 -6.44
C THR A 60 -7.84 -14.95 -7.01
N LEU A 61 -8.17 -16.07 -7.67
CA LEU A 61 -9.51 -16.32 -8.20
C LEU A 61 -10.60 -16.31 -7.14
N LEU A 62 -10.33 -16.86 -5.95
CA LEU A 62 -11.27 -16.85 -4.82
C LEU A 62 -11.48 -15.45 -4.26
N CYS A 63 -10.41 -14.67 -4.12
CA CYS A 63 -10.51 -13.26 -3.71
C CYS A 63 -11.30 -12.45 -4.75
N GLU A 64 -10.96 -12.57 -6.03
CA GLU A 64 -11.65 -11.88 -7.12
C GLU A 64 -13.14 -12.24 -7.17
N LYS A 65 -13.46 -13.53 -7.05
CA LYS A 65 -14.84 -14.00 -6.97
C LYS A 65 -15.60 -13.42 -5.77
N LYS A 66 -14.93 -13.29 -4.62
CA LYS A 66 -15.54 -12.75 -3.40
C LYS A 66 -15.90 -11.26 -3.55
N PHE A 67 -15.04 -10.49 -4.20
CA PHE A 67 -15.22 -9.06 -4.39
C PHE A 67 -15.87 -8.68 -5.73
N GLY A 68 -16.24 -9.67 -6.56
CA GLY A 68 -16.86 -9.42 -7.86
C GLY A 68 -15.91 -8.80 -8.90
N ILE A 69 -14.60 -9.00 -8.72
CA ILE A 69 -13.54 -8.48 -9.59
C ILE A 69 -13.39 -9.44 -10.78
N LYS A 70 -13.04 -8.89 -11.95
CA LYS A 70 -12.72 -9.71 -13.12
C LYS A 70 -11.43 -10.50 -12.87
N SER A 71 -11.38 -11.71 -13.42
CA SER A 71 -10.18 -12.56 -13.31
C SER A 71 -8.92 -11.84 -13.80
N GLY A 72 -7.84 -11.89 -13.02
CA GLY A 72 -6.56 -11.26 -13.29
C GLY A 72 -6.49 -9.75 -12.99
N MET A 73 -7.52 -9.16 -12.38
CA MET A 73 -7.60 -7.73 -12.06
C MET A 73 -7.42 -7.43 -10.56
N LEU A 74 -7.11 -8.43 -9.73
CA LEU A 74 -6.88 -8.25 -8.30
C LEU A 74 -5.87 -7.13 -8.01
N LEU A 75 -4.71 -7.15 -8.67
CA LEU A 75 -3.65 -6.15 -8.50
C LEU A 75 -3.96 -4.77 -9.12
N GLN A 76 -5.07 -4.64 -9.85
CA GLN A 76 -5.54 -3.37 -10.40
C GLN A 76 -6.64 -2.74 -9.52
N SER A 77 -7.14 -3.46 -8.52
CA SER A 77 -8.24 -3.02 -7.66
C SER A 77 -7.72 -2.34 -6.39
N ALA A 78 -6.86 -1.32 -6.56
CA ALA A 78 -6.21 -0.61 -5.45
C ALA A 78 -7.22 0.11 -4.55
N ASP A 79 -8.36 0.55 -5.09
CA ASP A 79 -9.42 1.21 -4.34
C ASP A 79 -10.06 0.32 -3.25
N ALA A 80 -9.96 -1.01 -3.41
CA ALA A 80 -10.49 -2.00 -2.46
C ALA A 80 -9.39 -2.62 -1.58
N ALA A 81 -8.19 -2.03 -1.54
CA ALA A 81 -7.05 -2.58 -0.80
C ALA A 81 -7.36 -2.78 0.70
N ASP A 82 -7.99 -1.82 1.36
CA ASP A 82 -8.39 -1.95 2.78
C ASP A 82 -9.31 -3.15 3.02
N GLU A 83 -10.27 -3.39 2.12
CA GLU A 83 -11.19 -4.52 2.23
C GLU A 83 -10.47 -5.85 1.98
N PHE A 84 -9.49 -5.89 1.08
CA PHE A 84 -8.66 -7.07 0.85
C PHE A 84 -7.77 -7.38 2.06
N CYS A 85 -7.28 -6.37 2.76
CA CYS A 85 -6.47 -6.55 3.96
C CYS A 85 -7.25 -7.21 5.11
N ALA A 86 -8.57 -7.02 5.15
CA ALA A 86 -9.44 -7.70 6.12
C ALA A 86 -9.71 -9.18 5.77
N GLU A 87 -9.34 -9.62 4.57
CA GLU A 87 -9.68 -10.94 4.04
C GLU A 87 -8.46 -11.84 3.87
N GLN A 88 -8.39 -12.90 4.67
CA GLN A 88 -7.23 -13.81 4.69
C GLN A 88 -6.96 -14.48 3.34
N ILE A 89 -8.00 -14.74 2.55
CA ILE A 89 -7.89 -15.31 1.20
C ILE A 89 -7.14 -14.35 0.27
N CYS A 90 -7.46 -13.06 0.36
CA CYS A 90 -6.81 -12.03 -0.44
C CYS A 90 -5.37 -11.79 0.03
N LEU A 91 -5.11 -11.81 1.34
CA LEU A 91 -3.74 -11.76 1.86
C LEU A 91 -2.88 -12.95 1.36
N ASN A 92 -3.43 -14.17 1.37
CA ASN A 92 -2.73 -15.34 0.88
C ASN A 92 -2.47 -15.26 -0.63
N ALA A 93 -3.45 -14.75 -1.39
CA ALA A 93 -3.28 -14.46 -2.82
C ALA A 93 -2.13 -13.47 -3.04
N LEU A 94 -2.15 -12.33 -2.37
CA LEU A 94 -1.13 -11.29 -2.49
C LEU A 94 0.27 -11.80 -2.12
N GLN A 95 0.41 -12.60 -1.06
CA GLN A 95 1.69 -13.22 -0.69
C GLN A 95 2.18 -14.22 -1.73
N THR A 96 1.26 -15.01 -2.29
CA THR A 96 1.57 -15.97 -3.35
C THR A 96 2.02 -15.22 -4.60
N LEU A 97 1.23 -14.25 -5.05
CA LEU A 97 1.55 -13.36 -6.18
C LEU A 97 2.89 -12.66 -5.99
N PHE A 98 3.16 -12.11 -4.81
CA PHE A 98 4.44 -11.48 -4.50
C PHE A 98 5.62 -12.45 -4.63
N SER A 99 5.42 -13.72 -4.26
CA SER A 99 6.47 -14.75 -4.30
C SER A 99 6.68 -15.33 -5.70
N THR A 100 5.62 -15.40 -6.51
CA THR A 100 5.63 -16.07 -7.83
C THR A 100 5.79 -15.10 -8.99
N LEU A 101 5.31 -13.86 -8.87
CA LEU A 101 5.38 -12.88 -9.95
C LEU A 101 6.81 -12.45 -10.22
N PRO A 102 7.15 -12.23 -11.50
CA PRO A 102 8.46 -11.75 -11.87
C PRO A 102 8.65 -10.31 -11.44
N ASN A 103 9.89 -9.99 -11.03
CA ASN A 103 10.27 -8.65 -10.64
C ASN A 103 10.58 -7.80 -11.88
N CYS A 104 9.52 -7.47 -12.63
CA CYS A 104 9.59 -6.64 -13.83
C CYS A 104 8.36 -5.74 -13.92
N ARG A 105 8.40 -4.75 -14.82
CA ARG A 105 7.30 -3.83 -15.08
C ARG A 105 6.75 -3.91 -16.49
N TYR A 106 5.48 -3.54 -16.63
CA TYR A 106 4.80 -3.27 -17.88
C TYR A 106 4.36 -1.80 -17.84
N GLU A 107 4.94 -0.96 -18.70
CA GLU A 107 4.72 0.49 -18.71
C GLU A 107 5.00 1.15 -17.33
N LEU A 108 3.93 1.49 -16.60
CA LEU A 108 3.93 2.09 -15.26
C LEU A 108 3.56 1.09 -14.15
N TRP A 109 3.47 -0.20 -14.49
CA TRP A 109 2.93 -1.22 -13.61
C TRP A 109 3.94 -2.32 -13.33
N GLY A 110 4.49 -2.36 -12.12
CA GLY A 110 5.35 -3.47 -11.68
C GLY A 110 4.50 -4.64 -11.18
N LEU A 111 4.66 -5.84 -11.74
CA LEU A 111 3.86 -7.01 -11.36
C LEU A 111 4.06 -7.37 -9.88
N LYS A 112 5.30 -7.74 -9.53
CA LYS A 112 5.70 -8.03 -8.14
C LYS A 112 5.59 -6.80 -7.23
N TYR A 113 5.92 -5.62 -7.75
CA TYR A 113 5.84 -4.36 -7.00
C TYR A 113 4.41 -4.02 -6.58
N SER A 114 3.41 -4.24 -7.44
CA SER A 114 2.02 -4.00 -7.10
C SER A 114 1.56 -4.93 -5.97
N ALA A 115 1.91 -6.22 -6.03
CA ALA A 115 1.65 -7.15 -4.94
C ALA A 115 2.35 -6.71 -3.64
N ALA A 116 3.58 -6.21 -3.72
CA ALA A 116 4.32 -5.66 -2.59
C ALA A 116 3.62 -4.45 -1.98
N LYS A 117 3.15 -3.50 -2.81
CA LYS A 117 2.40 -2.32 -2.37
C LYS A 117 1.12 -2.70 -1.62
N PHE A 118 0.35 -3.65 -2.13
CA PHE A 118 -0.83 -4.17 -1.44
C PHE A 118 -0.47 -4.79 -0.08
N LEU A 119 0.57 -5.63 -0.02
CA LEU A 119 1.01 -6.24 1.24
C LEU A 119 1.48 -5.19 2.26
N ASN A 120 2.25 -4.20 1.81
CA ASN A 120 2.70 -3.10 2.65
C ASN A 120 1.53 -2.24 3.15
N HIS A 121 0.51 -2.01 2.32
CA HIS A 121 -0.75 -1.36 2.74
C HIS A 121 -1.45 -2.16 3.84
N CYS A 122 -1.45 -3.49 3.73
CA CYS A 122 -1.97 -4.38 4.76
C CYS A 122 -1.08 -4.52 6.01
N GLY A 123 0.01 -3.74 6.12
CA GLY A 123 0.96 -3.81 7.23
C GLY A 123 1.89 -5.02 7.20
N ILE A 124 1.95 -5.75 6.08
CA ILE A 124 2.83 -6.91 5.87
C ILE A 124 4.09 -6.43 5.15
N ALA A 125 5.19 -6.31 5.89
CA ALA A 125 6.47 -5.88 5.33
C ALA A 125 6.94 -6.85 4.24
N THR A 126 7.21 -6.31 3.06
CA THR A 126 7.81 -7.05 1.95
C THR A 126 9.26 -6.61 1.75
N ASN A 127 10.17 -7.57 1.53
CA ASN A 127 11.58 -7.27 1.26
C ASN A 127 11.82 -6.73 -0.16
N VAL A 128 10.77 -6.45 -0.93
CA VAL A 128 10.91 -5.48 -2.02
C VAL A 128 10.99 -4.15 -1.31
N THR A 129 12.24 -3.79 -0.96
CA THR A 129 12.59 -2.48 -0.43
C THR A 129 11.78 -1.48 -1.21
N ASP A 130 10.92 -0.74 -0.50
CA ASP A 130 10.61 0.63 -0.84
C ASP A 130 11.97 1.25 -1.16
N ILE A 131 12.30 1.34 -2.45
CA ILE A 131 13.57 1.90 -2.87
C ILE A 131 13.36 3.40 -2.69
N ALA A 132 13.72 3.85 -1.48
CA ALA A 132 13.59 5.20 -0.97
C ALA A 132 14.39 6.22 -1.78
#